data_AF-A0A959GVV3-F1
#
_entry.id   AF-A0A959GVV3-F1
#
_cell.length_a   1.000
_cell.length_b   1.000
_cell.length_c   1.000
_cell.angle_alpha   90.00
_cell.angle_beta   90.00
_cell.angle_gamma   90.00
#
_symmetry.space_group_name_H-M   'P 1'
#
loop_
_entity.id
_entity.type
_entity.pdbx_description
1 polymer ?
#
loop_
_entity_poly.entity_id
_entity_poly.type
_entity_poly.pdbx_seq_one_letter_code
_entity_poly.pdbx_strand_id
1 'polypeptide(L)'
;MGALSTALAGVSLADFSPLRSHFETLVSDFNAPGGGTRANFTAIIRFLSECALAFPALAAASLSTDSVVAARVTQLQADTSLISALTDLVSIEKNTAISTDLLVQPPDDPATVYATLVPDWTTGGVNIGAISEDTDISLGAGTIQVRGGRVLEHAKFVRVADKIISVMNTLFNMALDAEEKAETALIAGNTFFKDLADKLRRSMRLLPPSGPVAGIYAAVDRSRGVWKAPANVSVSAIIGPAVKITNEEQAGLNVHSTGKSINAIRSFVGKGTLVWGARTLAGNDNEWRYVPVRRFFNFVEESVKKASEPFVFEPNDANTWVKVRGLIENFLVIQWRQGALAGSKPQDAFFVKVGLGQTMTAQDILEGRLIVEIGMAAVRPAEFIILRFSHKMQES
;
A
#
# COMPACT_ATOMS: atom_id res chain seq x y z
N MET A 1 -18.27 18.83 11.56
CA MET A 1 -18.55 17.70 10.66
C MET A 1 -20.01 17.26 10.67
N GLY A 2 -20.68 17.08 11.82
CA GLY A 2 -22.11 16.67 11.86
C GLY A 2 -23.06 17.52 11.00
N ALA A 3 -23.03 18.85 11.12
CA ALA A 3 -23.87 19.75 10.33
C ALA A 3 -23.59 19.69 8.80
N LEU A 4 -22.31 19.50 8.41
CA LEU A 4 -21.89 19.32 7.01
C LEU A 4 -22.39 17.99 6.44
N SER A 5 -22.36 16.93 7.24
CA SER A 5 -22.85 15.59 6.85
C SER A 5 -24.36 15.54 6.69
N THR A 6 -25.10 16.22 7.57
CA THR A 6 -26.56 16.29 7.51
C THR A 6 -27.03 17.13 6.32
N ALA A 7 -26.26 18.13 5.90
CA ALA A 7 -26.58 18.98 4.76
C ALA A 7 -26.41 18.28 3.40
N LEU A 8 -25.54 17.27 3.30
CA LEU A 8 -25.26 16.51 2.08
C LEU A 8 -25.64 15.04 2.27
N ALA A 9 -26.95 14.78 2.28
CA ALA A 9 -27.52 13.45 2.46
C ALA A 9 -27.03 12.49 1.35
N GLY A 10 -26.17 11.53 1.70
CA GLY A 10 -25.72 10.47 0.79
C GLY A 10 -24.23 10.50 0.42
N VAL A 11 -23.47 11.52 0.84
CA VAL A 11 -22.00 11.50 0.71
C VAL A 11 -21.42 10.76 1.92
N SER A 12 -20.92 9.55 1.68
CA SER A 12 -20.20 8.76 2.70
C SER A 12 -18.96 9.52 3.16
N LEU A 13 -18.94 9.94 4.42
CA LEU A 13 -17.76 10.57 5.05
C LEU A 13 -16.59 9.59 5.24
N ALA A 14 -16.83 8.29 5.05
CA ALA A 14 -15.81 7.25 5.15
C ALA A 14 -15.09 7.02 3.81
N ASP A 15 -15.68 7.46 2.70
CA ASP A 15 -15.14 7.28 1.36
C ASP A 15 -14.55 8.61 0.87
N PHE A 16 -13.22 8.65 0.74
CA PHE A 16 -12.41 9.81 0.35
C PHE A 16 -12.64 10.31 -1.09
N SER A 17 -13.87 10.27 -1.61
CA SER A 17 -14.21 10.91 -2.88
C SER A 17 -14.47 12.40 -2.62
N PRO A 18 -13.58 13.33 -3.04
CA PRO A 18 -13.89 14.75 -2.95
C PRO A 18 -15.18 15.02 -3.75
N LEU A 19 -15.95 16.05 -3.35
CA LEU A 19 -17.21 16.43 -4.03
C LEU A 19 -17.01 16.62 -5.54
N ARG A 20 -15.78 17.00 -5.93
CA ARG A 20 -15.35 17.09 -7.32
C ARG A 20 -15.39 15.73 -8.04
N SER A 21 -14.79 14.71 -7.45
CA SER A 21 -14.77 13.36 -8.04
C SER A 21 -16.17 12.78 -8.13
N HIS A 22 -17.05 13.03 -7.14
CA HIS A 22 -18.44 12.60 -7.21
C HIS A 22 -19.19 13.27 -8.38
N PHE A 23 -19.04 14.58 -8.54
CA PHE A 23 -19.60 15.29 -9.70
C PHE A 23 -19.09 14.73 -11.03
N GLU A 24 -17.78 14.45 -11.13
CA GLU A 24 -17.17 13.85 -12.32
C GLU A 24 -17.71 12.45 -12.60
N THR A 25 -17.99 11.64 -11.56
CA THR A 25 -18.69 10.36 -11.72
C THR A 25 -20.09 10.54 -12.28
N LEU A 26 -20.89 11.47 -11.74
CA LEU A 26 -22.25 11.72 -12.25
C LEU A 26 -22.24 12.18 -13.72
N VAL A 27 -21.28 13.03 -14.09
CA VAL A 27 -21.07 13.46 -15.49
C VAL A 27 -20.64 12.29 -16.37
N SER A 28 -19.75 11.43 -15.88
CA SER A 28 -19.33 10.22 -16.58
C SER A 28 -20.49 9.25 -16.79
N ASP A 29 -21.33 9.03 -15.79
CA ASP A 29 -22.50 8.16 -15.84
C ASP A 29 -23.56 8.67 -16.83
N PHE A 30 -23.74 9.98 -16.93
CA PHE A 30 -24.60 10.59 -17.96
C PHE A 30 -24.04 10.39 -19.38
N ASN A 31 -22.73 10.50 -19.53
CA ASN A 31 -22.06 10.38 -20.83
C ASN A 31 -21.81 8.93 -21.27
N ALA A 32 -21.97 7.96 -20.37
CA ALA A 32 -21.80 6.54 -20.65
C ALA A 32 -22.80 6.04 -21.71
N PRO A 33 -22.49 4.95 -22.45
CA PRO A 33 -23.44 4.35 -23.39
C PRO A 33 -24.76 3.97 -22.70
N GLY A 34 -25.88 4.54 -23.15
CA GLY A 34 -27.20 4.34 -22.54
C GLY A 34 -27.45 5.19 -21.28
N GLY A 35 -26.48 5.99 -20.84
CA GLY A 35 -26.54 6.83 -19.64
C GLY A 35 -27.23 8.18 -19.83
N GLY A 36 -27.44 8.62 -21.08
CA GLY A 36 -28.06 9.91 -21.41
C GLY A 36 -29.56 9.97 -21.14
N THR A 37 -29.96 9.76 -19.89
CA THR A 37 -31.34 9.73 -19.41
C THR A 37 -31.66 10.99 -18.61
N ARG A 38 -32.96 11.34 -18.53
CA ARG A 38 -33.42 12.45 -17.67
C ARG A 38 -33.09 12.20 -16.19
N ALA A 39 -33.09 10.94 -15.76
CA ALA A 39 -32.75 10.57 -14.39
C ALA A 39 -31.28 10.92 -14.06
N ASN A 40 -30.35 10.54 -14.93
CA ASN A 40 -28.92 10.82 -14.72
C ASN A 40 -28.62 12.32 -14.80
N PHE A 41 -29.27 13.06 -15.70
CA PHE A 41 -29.12 14.52 -15.74
C PHE A 41 -29.70 15.20 -14.50
N THR A 42 -30.89 14.75 -14.05
CA THR A 42 -31.48 15.21 -12.78
C THR A 42 -30.54 14.98 -11.60
N ALA A 43 -29.83 13.84 -11.55
CA ALA A 43 -28.88 13.56 -10.47
C ALA A 43 -27.72 14.59 -10.42
N ILE A 44 -27.22 15.03 -11.57
CA ILE A 44 -26.18 16.07 -11.64
C ILE A 44 -26.70 17.40 -11.11
N ILE A 45 -27.88 17.85 -11.57
CA ILE A 45 -28.47 19.11 -11.13
C ILE A 45 -28.79 19.06 -9.64
N ARG A 46 -29.45 17.99 -9.18
CA ARG A 46 -29.78 17.78 -7.78
C ARG A 46 -28.55 17.84 -6.87
N PHE A 47 -27.44 17.24 -7.28
CA PHE A 47 -26.20 17.33 -6.51
C PHE A 47 -25.70 18.79 -6.35
N LEU A 48 -25.79 19.60 -7.41
CA LEU A 48 -25.46 21.03 -7.34
C LEU A 48 -26.45 21.80 -6.45
N SER A 49 -27.75 21.49 -6.54
CA SER A 49 -28.79 22.07 -5.68
C SER A 49 -28.54 21.75 -4.20
N GLU A 50 -28.21 20.50 -3.88
CA GLU A 50 -27.88 20.07 -2.52
C GLU A 50 -26.61 20.76 -1.99
N CYS A 51 -25.57 20.92 -2.83
CA CYS A 51 -24.39 21.71 -2.49
C CYS A 51 -24.73 23.19 -2.24
N ALA A 52 -25.61 23.78 -3.05
CA ALA A 52 -26.04 25.16 -2.90
C ALA A 52 -26.85 25.37 -1.60
N LEU A 53 -27.75 24.45 -1.27
CA LEU A 53 -28.58 24.49 -0.07
C LEU A 53 -27.81 24.19 1.22
N ALA A 54 -26.64 23.59 1.12
CA ALA A 54 -25.77 23.38 2.27
C ALA A 54 -25.27 24.70 2.88
N PHE A 55 -25.06 25.75 2.08
CA PHE A 55 -24.57 27.04 2.58
C PHE A 55 -25.49 27.71 3.62
N PRO A 56 -26.79 27.94 3.35
CA PRO A 56 -27.69 28.51 4.36
C PRO A 56 -27.89 27.57 5.54
N ALA A 57 -27.91 26.25 5.33
CA ALA A 57 -28.01 25.27 6.42
C ALA A 57 -26.81 25.36 7.38
N LEU A 58 -25.60 25.56 6.85
CA LEU A 58 -24.39 25.75 7.64
C LEU A 58 -24.36 27.08 8.39
N ALA A 59 -24.88 28.15 7.78
CA ALA A 59 -25.01 29.45 8.43
C ALA A 59 -26.02 29.43 9.59
N ALA A 60 -27.10 28.66 9.44
CA ALA A 60 -28.13 28.48 10.47
C ALA A 60 -27.71 27.48 11.57
N ALA A 61 -26.73 26.62 11.30
CA ALA A 61 -26.22 25.69 12.30
C ALA A 61 -25.56 26.45 13.45
N SER A 62 -25.75 25.98 14.68
CA SER A 62 -25.06 26.48 15.89
C SER A 62 -23.58 26.06 15.89
N LEU A 63 -22.83 26.50 14.87
CA LEU A 63 -21.39 26.41 14.82
C LEU A 63 -20.84 27.21 16.00
N SER A 64 -19.85 26.67 16.71
CA SER A 64 -19.20 27.45 17.78
C SER A 64 -18.64 28.73 17.17
N THR A 65 -18.91 29.87 17.82
CA THR A 65 -18.51 31.21 17.36
C THR A 65 -17.00 31.36 17.20
N ASP A 66 -16.22 30.49 17.85
CA ASP A 66 -14.75 30.46 17.78
C ASP A 66 -14.21 29.50 16.70
N SER A 67 -15.07 28.83 15.92
CA SER A 67 -14.62 27.91 14.87
C SER A 67 -14.18 28.66 13.61
N VAL A 68 -13.02 28.28 13.08
CA VAL A 68 -12.49 28.76 11.77
C VAL A 68 -13.52 28.55 10.63
N VAL A 69 -14.36 27.51 10.76
CA VAL A 69 -15.45 27.21 9.82
C VAL A 69 -16.56 28.26 9.90
N ALA A 70 -16.99 28.68 11.10
CA ALA A 70 -18.01 29.73 11.24
C ALA A 70 -17.54 31.05 10.61
N ALA A 71 -16.30 31.46 10.88
CA ALA A 71 -15.72 32.65 10.27
C ALA A 71 -15.69 32.56 8.73
N ARG A 72 -15.39 31.39 8.18
CA ARG A 72 -15.40 31.17 6.73
C ARG A 72 -16.81 31.25 6.15
N VAL A 73 -17.82 30.68 6.79
CA VAL A 73 -19.22 30.76 6.34
C VAL A 73 -19.68 32.22 6.29
N THR A 74 -19.36 33.03 7.30
CA THR A 74 -19.66 34.47 7.28
C THR A 74 -18.95 35.20 6.13
N GLN A 75 -17.69 34.86 5.82
CA GLN A 75 -17.00 35.44 4.66
C GLN A 75 -17.66 35.08 3.33
N LEU A 76 -18.21 33.88 3.22
CA LEU A 76 -18.87 33.42 1.99
C LEU A 76 -20.20 34.15 1.73
N GLN A 77 -20.89 34.61 2.76
CA GLN A 77 -22.06 35.50 2.63
C GLN A 77 -21.71 36.87 2.02
N ALA A 78 -20.42 37.23 1.98
CA ALA A 78 -19.93 38.43 1.29
C ALA A 78 -19.24 38.12 -0.06
N ASP A 79 -19.11 36.84 -0.46
CA ASP A 79 -18.48 36.45 -1.72
C ASP A 79 -19.45 36.64 -2.89
N THR A 80 -19.32 37.78 -3.57
CA THR A 80 -20.14 38.14 -4.74
C THR A 80 -20.06 37.12 -5.87
N SER A 81 -18.94 36.42 -6.03
CA SER A 81 -18.78 35.40 -7.07
C SER A 81 -19.55 34.11 -6.74
N LEU A 82 -19.65 33.75 -5.45
CA LEU A 82 -20.48 32.63 -5.01
C LEU A 82 -21.96 32.99 -5.13
N ILE A 83 -22.35 34.17 -4.65
CA ILE A 83 -23.73 34.67 -4.73
C ILE A 83 -24.21 34.73 -6.19
N SER A 84 -23.35 35.18 -7.11
CA SER A 84 -23.64 35.15 -8.55
C SER A 84 -23.82 33.72 -9.06
N ALA A 85 -22.95 32.78 -8.68
CA ALA A 85 -23.05 31.39 -9.10
C ALA A 85 -24.33 30.70 -8.58
N LEU A 86 -24.75 30.99 -7.35
CA LEU A 86 -26.01 30.49 -6.78
C LEU A 86 -27.22 31.09 -7.49
N THR A 87 -27.20 32.40 -7.76
CA THR A 87 -28.24 33.07 -8.55
C THR A 87 -28.33 32.49 -9.98
N ASP A 88 -27.18 32.24 -10.60
CA ASP A 88 -27.09 31.64 -11.93
C ASP A 88 -27.61 30.19 -11.94
N LEU A 89 -27.32 29.38 -10.92
CA LEU A 89 -27.87 28.02 -10.79
C LEU A 89 -29.40 28.04 -10.80
N VAL A 90 -30.01 28.94 -10.02
CA VAL A 90 -31.47 29.13 -10.00
C VAL A 90 -31.98 29.53 -11.40
N SER A 91 -31.31 30.46 -12.08
CA SER A 91 -31.73 30.87 -13.43
C SER A 91 -31.67 29.72 -14.44
N ILE A 92 -30.64 28.86 -14.34
CA ILE A 92 -30.45 27.68 -15.20
C ILE A 92 -31.54 26.66 -14.95
N GLU A 93 -31.89 26.37 -13.70
CA GLU A 93 -32.97 25.43 -13.39
C GLU A 93 -34.36 25.94 -13.77
N LYS A 94 -34.55 27.27 -13.79
CA LYS A 94 -35.77 27.91 -14.30
C LYS A 94 -35.92 27.87 -15.82
N ASN A 95 -34.83 27.67 -16.57
CA ASN A 95 -34.88 27.58 -18.02
C ASN A 95 -35.88 26.48 -18.43
N THR A 96 -36.93 26.89 -19.13
CA THR A 96 -38.04 26.01 -19.53
C THR A 96 -37.62 24.82 -20.39
N ALA A 97 -36.58 24.98 -21.23
CA ALA A 97 -36.05 23.87 -22.03
C ALA A 97 -35.32 22.84 -21.16
N ILE A 98 -34.55 23.27 -20.16
CA ILE A 98 -33.85 22.36 -19.23
C ILE A 98 -34.87 21.65 -18.32
N SER A 99 -35.77 22.41 -17.69
CA SER A 99 -36.74 21.87 -16.74
C SER A 99 -37.77 20.93 -17.36
N THR A 100 -38.15 21.17 -18.63
CA THR A 100 -39.12 20.32 -19.34
C THR A 100 -38.46 19.13 -20.02
N ASP A 101 -37.33 19.32 -20.69
CA ASP A 101 -36.76 18.30 -21.58
C ASP A 101 -35.67 17.43 -20.91
N LEU A 102 -34.96 17.95 -19.90
CA LEU A 102 -33.80 17.27 -19.31
C LEU A 102 -34.04 16.77 -17.87
N LEU A 103 -34.82 17.49 -17.06
CA LEU A 103 -35.13 17.10 -15.68
C LEU A 103 -36.36 16.19 -15.61
N VAL A 104 -36.48 15.29 -14.64
CA VAL A 104 -37.69 14.45 -14.46
C VAL A 104 -38.75 15.22 -13.67
N GLN A 105 -39.91 15.56 -14.26
CA GLN A 105 -40.95 16.33 -13.53
C GLN A 105 -41.47 15.63 -12.25
N PRO A 106 -41.68 16.38 -11.13
CA PRO A 106 -40.96 17.58 -10.73
C PRO A 106 -39.77 17.22 -9.80
N PRO A 107 -38.54 17.71 -10.02
CA PRO A 107 -37.85 18.35 -8.91
C PRO A 107 -38.62 19.64 -8.60
N ASP A 108 -38.78 19.98 -7.32
CA ASP A 108 -39.70 21.02 -6.88
C ASP A 108 -39.47 22.38 -7.57
N ASP A 109 -40.52 23.23 -7.63
CA ASP A 109 -40.41 24.61 -8.10
C ASP A 109 -39.16 25.27 -7.50
N PRO A 110 -38.22 25.82 -8.33
CA PRO A 110 -37.02 26.46 -7.83
C PRO A 110 -37.28 27.51 -6.74
N ALA A 111 -38.44 28.19 -6.78
CA ALA A 111 -38.83 29.12 -5.71
C ALA A 111 -39.04 28.46 -4.34
N THR A 112 -39.47 27.20 -4.33
CA THR A 112 -39.63 26.38 -3.12
C THR A 112 -38.31 25.75 -2.69
N VAL A 113 -37.56 25.15 -3.63
CA VAL A 113 -36.26 24.50 -3.36
C VAL A 113 -35.28 25.47 -2.72
N TYR A 114 -35.14 26.65 -3.32
CA TYR A 114 -34.11 27.63 -2.99
C TYR A 114 -34.56 28.71 -2.01
N ALA A 115 -35.73 28.55 -1.38
CA ALA A 115 -36.31 29.56 -0.48
C ALA A 115 -35.34 29.99 0.64
N THR A 116 -34.47 29.09 1.11
CA THR A 116 -33.49 29.34 2.18
C THR A 116 -32.26 30.14 1.73
N LEU A 117 -32.06 30.39 0.43
CA LEU A 117 -30.96 31.24 -0.05
C LEU A 117 -31.22 32.73 0.22
N VAL A 118 -32.46 33.15 0.43
CA VAL A 118 -32.80 34.56 0.67
C VAL A 118 -32.73 34.87 2.18
N PRO A 119 -32.21 36.04 2.59
CA PRO A 119 -31.72 37.15 1.76
C PRO A 119 -30.22 37.07 1.42
N ASP A 120 -29.44 36.26 2.13
CA ASP A 120 -27.98 36.42 2.19
C ASP A 120 -27.20 35.77 1.03
N TRP A 121 -27.83 34.86 0.28
CA TRP A 121 -27.16 34.05 -0.75
C TRP A 121 -27.68 34.33 -2.16
N THR A 122 -28.34 35.48 -2.34
CA THR A 122 -28.87 35.95 -3.64
C THR A 122 -28.36 37.34 -3.94
N THR A 123 -28.19 37.66 -5.22
CA THR A 123 -27.66 38.96 -5.64
C THR A 123 -28.61 40.08 -5.18
N GLY A 124 -28.15 40.94 -4.26
CA GLY A 124 -28.94 42.06 -3.75
C GLY A 124 -30.16 41.66 -2.90
N GLY A 125 -30.21 40.44 -2.36
CA GLY A 125 -31.34 39.97 -1.55
C GLY A 125 -32.63 39.74 -2.34
N VAL A 126 -32.52 39.54 -3.65
CA VAL A 126 -33.66 39.32 -4.55
C VAL A 126 -34.35 37.99 -4.22
N ASN A 127 -35.67 38.04 -4.05
CA ASN A 127 -36.48 36.84 -3.84
C ASN A 127 -36.32 35.85 -5.00
N ILE A 128 -36.29 34.54 -4.69
CA ILE A 128 -36.10 33.49 -5.70
C ILE A 128 -37.10 33.59 -6.85
N GLY A 129 -38.37 33.87 -6.56
CA GLY A 129 -39.41 34.03 -7.57
C GLY A 129 -39.13 35.12 -8.61
N ALA A 130 -38.40 36.17 -8.24
CA ALA A 130 -38.08 37.30 -9.10
C ALA A 130 -36.84 37.08 -9.99
N ILE A 131 -36.06 36.02 -9.75
CA ILE A 131 -34.93 35.64 -10.62
C ILE A 131 -35.46 35.17 -11.96
N SER A 132 -35.06 35.82 -13.05
CA SER A 132 -35.46 35.44 -14.42
C SER A 132 -34.85 34.10 -14.84
N GLU A 133 -35.50 33.39 -15.77
CA GLU A 133 -34.92 32.20 -16.38
C GLU A 133 -33.68 32.54 -17.21
N ASP A 134 -32.73 31.61 -17.28
CA ASP A 134 -31.57 31.73 -18.16
C ASP A 134 -32.01 31.60 -19.62
N THR A 135 -31.67 32.58 -20.46
CA THR A 135 -31.97 32.56 -21.90
C THR A 135 -30.74 32.30 -22.77
N ASP A 136 -29.55 32.22 -22.16
CA ASP A 136 -28.28 32.03 -22.86
C ASP A 136 -28.07 30.56 -23.25
N ILE A 137 -28.58 29.62 -22.44
CA ILE A 137 -28.48 28.18 -22.71
C ILE A 137 -29.63 27.73 -23.62
N SER A 138 -29.29 27.43 -24.87
CA SER A 138 -30.21 26.83 -25.86
C SER A 138 -29.87 25.37 -26.13
N LEU A 139 -30.86 24.47 -25.97
CA LEU A 139 -30.66 23.04 -26.12
C LEU A 139 -30.63 22.55 -27.57
N GLY A 140 -31.30 23.23 -28.50
CA GLY A 140 -31.47 22.81 -29.89
C GLY A 140 -32.16 21.43 -30.07
N ALA A 141 -32.15 20.91 -31.29
CA ALA A 141 -32.62 19.54 -31.58
C ALA A 141 -31.57 18.50 -31.14
N GLY A 142 -32.02 17.32 -30.71
CA GLY A 142 -31.14 16.21 -30.33
C GLY A 142 -31.76 15.25 -29.31
N THR A 143 -31.07 14.15 -29.03
CA THR A 143 -31.40 13.24 -27.92
C THR A 143 -31.12 13.91 -26.57
N ILE A 144 -31.63 13.34 -25.48
CA ILE A 144 -31.35 13.82 -24.11
C ILE A 144 -29.84 13.90 -23.86
N GLN A 145 -29.07 12.90 -24.31
CA GLN A 145 -27.62 12.89 -24.19
C GLN A 145 -26.95 14.09 -24.88
N VAL A 146 -27.36 14.42 -26.11
CA VAL A 146 -26.81 15.55 -26.87
C VAL A 146 -27.18 16.88 -26.23
N ARG A 147 -28.44 17.02 -25.81
CA ARG A 147 -28.95 18.25 -25.18
C ARG A 147 -28.33 18.48 -23.81
N GLY A 148 -28.25 17.44 -22.97
CA GLY A 148 -27.61 17.53 -21.66
C GLY A 148 -26.10 17.75 -21.78
N GLY A 149 -25.43 17.11 -22.74
CA GLY A 149 -24.01 17.35 -23.01
C GLY A 149 -23.71 18.82 -23.33
N ARG A 150 -24.57 19.48 -24.14
CA ARG A 150 -24.46 20.93 -24.41
C ARG A 150 -24.55 21.78 -23.15
N VAL A 151 -25.41 21.41 -22.20
CA VAL A 151 -25.50 22.12 -20.91
C VAL A 151 -24.23 21.89 -20.08
N LEU A 152 -23.77 20.64 -19.98
CA LEU A 152 -22.58 20.27 -19.20
C LEU A 152 -21.30 20.94 -19.72
N GLU A 153 -21.22 21.19 -21.03
CA GLU A 153 -20.10 21.89 -21.68
C GLU A 153 -20.29 23.42 -21.74
N HIS A 154 -21.48 23.92 -21.40
CA HIS A 154 -21.77 25.35 -21.48
C HIS A 154 -20.94 26.13 -20.45
N ALA A 155 -20.25 27.18 -20.91
CA ALA A 155 -19.33 27.94 -20.07
C ALA A 155 -19.98 28.51 -18.79
N LYS A 156 -21.27 28.89 -18.84
CA LYS A 156 -22.00 29.36 -17.66
C LYS A 156 -22.22 28.23 -16.64
N PHE A 157 -22.66 27.05 -17.10
CA PHE A 157 -22.90 25.90 -16.23
C PHE A 157 -21.61 25.40 -15.60
N VAL A 158 -20.53 25.27 -16.37
CA VAL A 158 -19.21 24.86 -15.88
C VAL A 158 -18.73 25.80 -14.77
N ARG A 159 -18.83 27.13 -14.97
CA ARG A 159 -18.47 28.11 -13.94
C ARG A 159 -19.30 27.97 -12.66
N VAL A 160 -20.60 27.76 -12.78
CA VAL A 160 -21.51 27.55 -11.63
C VAL A 160 -21.11 26.31 -10.86
N ALA A 161 -20.99 25.17 -11.55
CA ALA A 161 -20.63 23.89 -10.95
C ALA A 161 -19.26 23.97 -10.26
N ASP A 162 -18.25 24.50 -10.94
CA ASP A 162 -16.90 24.60 -10.40
C ASP A 162 -16.83 25.52 -9.19
N LYS A 163 -17.52 26.68 -9.21
CA LYS A 163 -17.51 27.62 -8.09
C LYS A 163 -18.17 27.02 -6.84
N ILE A 164 -19.36 26.43 -6.99
CA ILE A 164 -20.11 25.83 -5.87
C ILE A 164 -19.30 24.67 -5.26
N ILE A 165 -18.81 23.75 -6.09
CA ILE A 165 -18.06 22.57 -5.65
C ILE A 165 -16.71 22.98 -5.02
N SER A 166 -16.01 23.95 -5.60
CA SER A 166 -14.71 24.42 -5.08
C SER A 166 -14.85 25.04 -3.68
N VAL A 167 -15.87 25.89 -3.48
CA VAL A 167 -16.11 26.51 -2.18
C VAL A 167 -16.48 25.45 -1.14
N MET A 168 -17.37 24.51 -1.48
CA MET A 168 -17.75 23.42 -0.58
C MET A 168 -16.54 22.54 -0.22
N ASN A 169 -15.72 22.12 -1.18
CA ASN A 169 -14.51 21.35 -0.91
C ASN A 169 -13.55 22.11 0.03
N THR A 170 -13.42 23.42 -0.15
CA THR A 170 -12.58 24.24 0.72
C THR A 170 -13.11 24.24 2.16
N LEU A 171 -14.42 24.40 2.34
CA LEU A 171 -15.06 24.32 3.67
C LEU A 171 -14.85 22.95 4.33
N PHE A 172 -15.00 21.87 3.58
CA PHE A 172 -14.76 20.50 4.07
C PHE A 172 -13.32 20.30 4.54
N ASN A 173 -12.35 20.68 3.71
CA ASN A 173 -10.93 20.56 4.06
C ASN A 173 -10.57 21.43 5.28
N MET A 174 -11.13 22.62 5.40
CA MET A 174 -10.95 23.47 6.59
C MET A 174 -11.54 22.84 7.85
N ALA A 175 -12.69 22.16 7.74
CA ALA A 175 -13.28 21.48 8.87
C ALA A 175 -12.44 20.27 9.32
N LEU A 176 -11.90 19.50 8.37
CA LEU A 176 -10.99 18.38 8.65
C LEU A 176 -9.70 18.84 9.34
N ASP A 177 -9.05 19.88 8.81
CA ASP A 177 -7.84 20.45 9.40
C ASP A 177 -8.08 21.04 10.81
N ALA A 178 -9.25 21.67 11.02
CA ALA A 178 -9.62 22.16 12.34
C ALA A 178 -9.80 21.02 13.36
N GLU A 179 -10.38 19.89 12.94
CA GLU A 179 -10.54 18.71 13.79
C GLU A 179 -9.19 18.07 14.12
N GLU A 180 -8.31 17.89 13.14
CA GLU A 180 -6.95 17.36 13.34
C GLU A 180 -6.14 18.24 14.30
N LYS A 181 -6.25 19.56 14.17
CA LYS A 181 -5.59 20.52 15.08
C LYS A 181 -6.15 20.43 16.49
N ALA A 182 -7.47 20.31 16.65
CA ALA A 182 -8.10 20.15 17.95
C ALA A 182 -7.67 18.84 18.63
N GLU A 183 -7.61 17.73 17.88
CA GLU A 183 -7.12 16.45 18.37
C GLU A 183 -5.64 16.53 18.78
N THR A 184 -4.80 17.12 17.93
CA THR A 184 -3.37 17.30 18.22
C THR A 184 -3.16 18.16 19.47
N ALA A 185 -3.92 19.24 19.62
CA ALA A 185 -3.88 20.11 20.79
C ALA A 185 -4.32 19.37 22.06
N LEU A 186 -5.36 18.54 21.98
CA LEU A 186 -5.83 17.69 23.10
C LEU A 186 -4.74 16.70 23.52
N ILE A 187 -4.12 16.00 22.57
CA ILE A 187 -3.04 15.04 22.84
C ILE A 187 -1.82 15.75 23.42
N ALA A 188 -1.46 16.93 22.91
CA ALA A 188 -0.30 17.68 23.39
C ALA A 188 -0.53 18.28 24.79
N GLY A 189 -1.74 18.77 25.05
CA GLY A 189 -2.11 19.44 26.31
C GLY A 189 -2.36 18.47 27.47
N ASN A 190 -2.66 17.20 27.19
CA ASN A 190 -2.97 16.20 28.21
C ASN A 190 -1.97 15.02 28.17
N THR A 191 -1.12 14.95 29.18
CA THR A 191 -0.08 13.91 29.32
C THR A 191 -0.66 12.49 29.41
N PHE A 192 -1.84 12.31 30.01
CA PHE A 192 -2.49 11.00 30.07
C PHE A 192 -2.90 10.51 28.66
N PHE A 193 -3.51 11.37 27.85
CA PHE A 193 -3.87 11.01 26.47
C PHE A 193 -2.65 10.73 25.60
N LYS A 194 -1.58 11.52 25.77
CA LYS A 194 -0.29 11.27 25.10
C LYS A 194 0.27 9.89 25.45
N ASP A 195 0.38 9.56 26.73
CA ASP A 195 0.93 8.29 27.19
C ASP A 195 0.06 7.10 26.74
N LEU A 196 -1.27 7.25 26.75
CA LEU A 196 -2.20 6.26 26.26
C LEU A 196 -2.04 6.04 24.75
N ALA A 197 -2.00 7.12 23.97
CA ALA A 197 -1.81 7.05 22.51
C ALA A 197 -0.46 6.41 22.16
N ASP A 198 0.61 6.74 22.89
CA ASP A 198 1.93 6.15 22.68
C ASP A 198 1.96 4.66 23.05
N LYS A 199 1.29 4.24 24.13
CA LYS A 199 1.16 2.82 24.49
C LYS A 199 0.35 2.05 23.46
N LEU A 200 -0.78 2.59 23.01
CA LEU A 200 -1.61 1.99 21.97
C LEU A 200 -0.85 1.89 20.63
N ARG A 201 -0.13 2.94 20.24
CA ARG A 201 0.71 2.90 19.04
C ARG A 201 1.81 1.84 19.16
N ARG A 202 2.41 1.67 20.35
CA ARG A 202 3.43 0.62 20.57
C ARG A 202 2.84 -0.78 20.52
N SER A 203 1.66 -1.02 21.10
CA SER A 203 1.02 -2.33 21.07
C SER A 203 0.50 -2.69 19.68
N MET A 204 -0.14 -1.74 18.98
CA MET A 204 -0.65 -1.96 17.63
C MET A 204 0.45 -2.08 16.56
N ARG A 205 1.68 -1.64 16.84
CA ARG A 205 2.85 -1.74 15.93
C ARG A 205 3.77 -2.92 16.25
N LEU A 206 3.38 -3.81 17.15
CA LEU A 206 4.14 -5.04 17.40
C LEU A 206 3.88 -6.04 16.27
N LEU A 207 4.90 -6.26 15.44
CA LEU A 207 4.84 -7.17 14.30
C LEU A 207 5.67 -8.43 14.53
N PRO A 208 5.27 -9.58 13.98
CA PRO A 208 6.09 -10.79 14.01
C PRO A 208 7.38 -10.59 13.19
N PRO A 209 8.51 -11.19 13.60
CA PRO A 209 9.82 -10.97 12.96
C PRO A 209 9.98 -11.67 11.61
N SER A 210 9.03 -12.53 11.20
CA SER A 210 9.14 -13.35 9.99
C SER A 210 9.24 -12.50 8.71
N GLY A 211 8.42 -11.45 8.58
CA GLY A 211 8.43 -10.55 7.42
C GLY A 211 9.79 -9.86 7.22
N PRO A 212 10.31 -9.12 8.23
CA PRO A 212 11.63 -8.51 8.15
C PRO A 212 12.76 -9.51 7.87
N VAL A 213 12.73 -10.70 8.50
CA VAL A 213 13.75 -11.74 8.29
C VAL A 213 13.72 -12.29 6.86
N ALA A 214 12.54 -12.46 6.26
CA ALA A 214 12.42 -12.86 4.85
C ALA A 214 13.05 -11.81 3.91
N GLY A 215 12.84 -10.53 4.19
CA GLY A 215 13.51 -9.44 3.47
C GLY A 215 15.03 -9.48 3.62
N ILE A 216 15.53 -9.77 4.83
CA ILE A 216 16.97 -9.95 5.09
C ILE A 216 17.54 -11.13 4.29
N TYR A 217 16.83 -12.24 4.20
CA TYR A 217 17.26 -13.38 3.37
C TYR A 217 17.45 -12.95 1.92
N ALA A 218 16.45 -12.30 1.32
CA ALA A 218 16.54 -11.83 -0.06
C ALA A 218 17.68 -10.82 -0.26
N ALA A 219 17.86 -9.88 0.67
CA ALA A 219 18.91 -8.86 0.59
C ALA A 219 20.33 -9.46 0.72
N VAL A 220 20.52 -10.41 1.63
CA VAL A 220 21.80 -11.09 1.83
C VAL A 220 22.14 -11.97 0.63
N ASP A 221 21.17 -12.75 0.14
CA ASP A 221 21.37 -13.62 -1.02
C ASP A 221 21.78 -12.82 -2.26
N ARG A 222 21.11 -11.68 -2.51
CA ARG A 222 21.41 -10.80 -3.65
C ARG A 222 22.80 -10.15 -3.55
N SER A 223 23.23 -9.78 -2.35
CA SER A 223 24.45 -9.00 -2.15
C SER A 223 25.70 -9.84 -1.92
N ARG A 224 25.57 -11.00 -1.27
CA ARG A 224 26.71 -11.84 -0.85
C ARG A 224 26.52 -13.33 -1.10
N GLY A 225 25.43 -13.73 -1.76
CA GLY A 225 25.13 -15.13 -2.07
C GLY A 225 24.45 -15.89 -0.93
N VAL A 226 23.76 -16.97 -1.31
CA VAL A 226 22.91 -17.79 -0.44
C VAL A 226 23.72 -18.51 0.66
N TRP A 227 24.99 -18.78 0.40
CA TRP A 227 25.92 -19.43 1.34
C TRP A 227 26.34 -18.53 2.50
N LYS A 228 26.08 -17.22 2.44
CA LYS A 228 26.35 -16.32 3.55
C LYS A 228 25.23 -16.38 4.59
N ALA A 229 25.60 -16.61 5.85
CA ALA A 229 24.65 -16.55 6.96
C ALA A 229 23.87 -15.23 6.99
N PRO A 230 22.53 -15.25 7.09
CA PRO A 230 21.67 -14.07 7.23
C PRO A 230 21.65 -13.54 8.69
N ALA A 231 22.80 -13.59 9.35
CA ALA A 231 23.04 -13.11 10.70
C ALA A 231 24.12 -12.03 10.71
N ASN A 232 24.18 -11.25 11.80
CA ASN A 232 24.93 -10.01 11.89
C ASN A 232 24.52 -9.01 10.79
N VAL A 233 23.20 -8.90 10.58
CA VAL A 233 22.58 -7.97 9.62
C VAL A 233 21.54 -7.14 10.37
N SER A 234 21.54 -5.83 10.14
CA SER A 234 20.62 -4.90 10.77
C SER A 234 19.20 -5.07 10.25
N VAL A 235 18.24 -5.04 11.17
CA VAL A 235 16.82 -4.99 10.82
C VAL A 235 16.42 -3.53 10.66
N SER A 236 16.08 -3.14 9.43
CA SER A 236 15.70 -1.77 9.10
C SER A 236 14.27 -1.44 9.53
N ALA A 237 13.98 -0.14 9.69
CA ALA A 237 12.63 0.40 9.95
C ALA A 237 11.94 -0.16 11.21
N ILE A 238 12.72 -0.56 12.22
CA ILE A 238 12.20 -0.93 13.54
C ILE A 238 12.80 -0.07 14.64
N ILE A 239 12.06 0.08 15.73
CA ILE A 239 12.54 0.76 16.96
C ILE A 239 13.41 -0.21 17.78
N GLY A 240 13.04 -1.49 17.83
CA GLY A 240 13.79 -2.54 18.52
C GLY A 240 12.94 -3.79 18.79
N PRO A 241 13.53 -4.84 19.40
CA PRO A 241 12.81 -6.03 19.83
C PRO A 241 11.82 -5.73 20.95
N ALA A 242 10.71 -6.47 21.00
CA ALA A 242 9.70 -6.35 22.05
C ALA A 242 10.26 -6.71 23.44
N VAL A 243 11.14 -7.71 23.49
CA VAL A 243 11.80 -8.17 24.70
C VAL A 243 13.30 -8.10 24.45
N LYS A 244 14.01 -7.43 25.36
CA LYS A 244 15.48 -7.42 25.37
C LYS A 244 15.95 -8.69 26.07
N ILE A 245 16.81 -9.44 25.40
CA ILE A 245 17.40 -10.66 25.97
C ILE A 245 18.91 -10.50 26.22
N THR A 246 19.35 -11.09 27.31
CA THR A 246 20.74 -11.20 27.75
C THR A 246 21.51 -12.27 26.97
N ASN A 247 22.81 -12.38 27.20
CA ASN A 247 23.63 -13.41 26.56
C ASN A 247 23.30 -14.80 27.11
N GLU A 248 23.02 -14.87 28.42
CA GLU A 248 22.72 -16.07 29.17
C GLU A 248 21.37 -16.65 28.73
N GLU A 249 20.35 -15.81 28.58
CA GLU A 249 19.05 -16.21 28.02
C GLU A 249 19.20 -16.71 26.58
N GLN A 250 19.98 -16.00 25.75
CA GLN A 250 20.23 -16.44 24.38
C GLN A 250 20.94 -17.81 24.33
N ALA A 251 21.83 -18.12 25.27
CA ALA A 251 22.55 -19.39 25.27
C ALA A 251 21.57 -20.59 25.33
N GLY A 252 20.55 -20.50 26.20
CA GLY A 252 19.50 -21.51 26.31
C GLY A 252 18.57 -21.60 25.09
N LEU A 253 18.38 -20.50 24.36
CA LEU A 253 17.64 -20.48 23.09
C LEU A 253 18.45 -21.08 21.94
N ASN A 254 19.77 -20.88 21.93
CA ASN A 254 20.63 -21.29 20.83
C ASN A 254 21.00 -22.79 20.93
N VAL A 255 21.23 -23.32 22.13
CA VAL A 255 21.43 -24.76 22.38
C VAL A 255 20.41 -25.21 23.42
N HIS A 256 19.29 -25.78 22.95
CA HIS A 256 18.23 -26.26 23.82
C HIS A 256 18.30 -27.79 23.98
N SER A 257 17.83 -28.29 25.13
CA SER A 257 17.80 -29.74 25.44
C SER A 257 16.95 -30.56 24.46
N THR A 258 15.98 -29.93 23.80
CA THR A 258 15.14 -30.56 22.77
C THR A 258 15.82 -30.70 21.41
N GLY A 259 17.05 -30.20 21.26
CA GLY A 259 17.78 -30.20 19.98
C GLY A 259 17.41 -29.07 19.02
N LYS A 260 16.40 -28.25 19.36
CA LYS A 260 15.92 -27.13 18.55
C LYS A 260 16.62 -25.84 18.93
N SER A 261 17.04 -25.05 17.94
CA SER A 261 17.60 -23.72 18.16
C SER A 261 16.63 -22.62 17.77
N ILE A 262 16.67 -21.51 18.49
CA ILE A 262 15.91 -20.29 18.22
C ILE A 262 16.93 -19.16 17.99
N ASN A 263 16.87 -18.53 16.82
CA ASN A 263 17.70 -17.38 16.50
C ASN A 263 17.09 -16.10 17.08
N ALA A 264 17.87 -15.35 17.84
CA ALA A 264 17.41 -14.11 18.45
C ALA A 264 17.64 -12.89 17.54
N ILE A 265 16.82 -11.86 17.71
CA ILE A 265 17.06 -10.51 17.20
C ILE A 265 17.39 -9.62 18.40
N ARG A 266 18.57 -8.99 18.41
CA ARG A 266 19.10 -8.29 19.58
C ARG A 266 19.60 -6.90 19.25
N SER A 267 19.42 -5.99 20.20
CA SER A 267 19.95 -4.62 20.12
C SER A 267 21.33 -4.54 20.75
N PHE A 268 22.26 -3.94 20.04
CA PHE A 268 23.63 -3.70 20.48
C PHE A 268 23.93 -2.20 20.45
N VAL A 269 24.57 -1.71 21.50
CA VAL A 269 25.03 -0.32 21.57
C VAL A 269 26.01 -0.05 20.43
N GLY A 270 25.78 1.01 19.66
CA GLY A 270 26.62 1.41 18.51
C GLY A 270 26.43 0.59 17.22
N LYS A 271 25.69 -0.53 17.24
CA LYS A 271 25.41 -1.36 16.04
C LYS A 271 23.92 -1.47 15.68
N GLY A 272 23.03 -1.03 16.56
CA GLY A 272 21.58 -1.11 16.35
C GLY A 272 21.03 -2.51 16.60
N THR A 273 19.89 -2.83 15.99
CA THR A 273 19.20 -4.12 16.16
C THR A 273 19.57 -5.08 15.03
N LEU A 274 20.16 -6.23 15.39
CA LEU A 274 20.72 -7.21 14.47
C LEU A 274 20.03 -8.57 14.62
N VAL A 275 19.91 -9.29 13.50
CA VAL A 275 19.66 -10.75 13.53
C VAL A 275 20.91 -11.44 14.07
N TRP A 276 20.78 -12.17 15.17
CA TRP A 276 21.91 -12.67 15.96
C TRP A 276 21.91 -14.20 16.14
N GLY A 277 21.57 -14.91 15.07
CA GLY A 277 21.64 -16.37 14.99
C GLY A 277 21.40 -16.86 13.56
N ALA A 278 21.97 -18.01 13.21
CA ALA A 278 21.83 -18.62 11.88
C ALA A 278 21.62 -20.14 11.95
N ARG A 279 21.10 -20.66 13.07
CA ARG A 279 20.82 -22.09 13.24
C ARG A 279 19.43 -22.45 12.73
N THR A 280 19.26 -23.69 12.29
CA THR A 280 17.95 -24.25 11.95
C THR A 280 17.28 -24.83 13.19
N LEU A 281 16.07 -25.37 13.04
CA LEU A 281 15.44 -26.18 14.09
C LEU A 281 16.15 -27.52 14.34
N ALA A 282 17.04 -27.95 13.43
CA ALA A 282 17.94 -29.08 13.64
C ALA A 282 19.28 -28.58 14.21
N GLY A 283 19.23 -27.80 15.29
CA GLY A 283 20.36 -27.04 15.81
C GLY A 283 21.50 -27.89 16.38
N ASN A 284 21.17 -29.07 16.90
CA ASN A 284 22.16 -30.02 17.41
C ASN A 284 22.65 -31.02 16.35
N ASP A 285 22.11 -30.96 15.12
CA ASP A 285 22.56 -31.78 14.01
C ASP A 285 23.98 -31.35 13.55
N ASN A 286 24.74 -32.25 12.94
CA ASN A 286 26.11 -31.96 12.46
C ASN A 286 26.15 -31.51 11.00
N GLU A 287 25.11 -31.82 10.22
CA GLU A 287 24.98 -31.56 8.79
C GLU A 287 24.11 -30.32 8.54
N TRP A 288 22.90 -30.29 9.09
CA TRP A 288 21.85 -29.30 8.82
C TRP A 288 21.72 -28.21 9.90
N ARG A 289 22.73 -28.06 10.74
CA ARG A 289 22.77 -27.08 11.84
C ARG A 289 22.47 -25.66 11.39
N TYR A 290 22.98 -25.25 10.24
CA TYR A 290 23.03 -23.85 9.82
C TYR A 290 22.11 -23.55 8.64
N VAL A 291 21.35 -22.47 8.77
CA VAL A 291 20.48 -21.90 7.73
C VAL A 291 21.21 -21.71 6.40
N PRO A 292 22.39 -21.05 6.31
CA PRO A 292 23.09 -20.87 5.03
C PRO A 292 23.44 -22.20 4.35
N VAL A 293 23.79 -23.24 5.11
CA VAL A 293 24.12 -24.56 4.57
C VAL A 293 22.85 -25.19 3.95
N ARG A 294 21.76 -25.29 4.71
CA ARG A 294 20.51 -25.88 4.18
C ARG A 294 19.94 -25.07 3.01
N ARG A 295 19.97 -23.74 3.06
CA ARG A 295 19.49 -22.89 1.98
C ARG A 295 20.33 -23.00 0.72
N PHE A 296 21.65 -23.14 0.86
CA PHE A 296 22.53 -23.36 -0.28
C PHE A 296 22.26 -24.71 -0.96
N PHE A 297 22.06 -25.79 -0.19
CA PHE A 297 21.65 -27.08 -0.75
C PHE A 297 20.32 -26.98 -1.50
N ASN A 298 19.29 -26.36 -0.91
CA ASN A 298 18.01 -26.13 -1.61
C ASN A 298 18.19 -25.35 -2.92
N PHE A 299 19.05 -24.33 -2.90
CA PHE A 299 19.35 -23.52 -4.09
C PHE A 299 19.99 -24.37 -5.19
N VAL A 300 20.97 -25.21 -4.84
CA VAL A 300 21.65 -26.09 -5.80
C VAL A 300 20.70 -27.16 -6.33
N GLU A 301 19.95 -27.84 -5.46
CA GLU A 301 18.96 -28.88 -5.82
C GLU A 301 17.93 -28.34 -6.83
N GLU A 302 17.33 -27.19 -6.53
CA GLU A 302 16.33 -26.56 -7.40
C GLU A 302 16.93 -26.06 -8.73
N SER A 303 18.15 -25.51 -8.69
CA SER A 303 18.82 -25.03 -9.91
C SER A 303 19.20 -26.18 -10.84
N VAL A 304 19.75 -27.27 -10.28
CA VAL A 304 20.13 -28.47 -11.03
C VAL A 304 18.89 -29.16 -11.59
N LYS A 305 17.81 -29.26 -10.80
CA LYS A 305 16.53 -29.82 -11.27
C LYS A 305 16.04 -29.10 -12.52
N LYS A 306 15.91 -27.76 -12.46
CA LYS A 306 15.48 -26.95 -13.61
C LYS A 306 16.40 -27.08 -14.81
N ALA A 307 17.72 -27.05 -14.58
CA ALA A 307 18.68 -27.17 -15.67
C ALA A 307 18.72 -28.58 -16.30
N SER A 308 18.25 -29.60 -15.57
CA SER A 308 18.16 -30.98 -16.06
C SER A 308 16.88 -31.28 -16.85
N GLU A 309 15.85 -30.43 -16.79
CA GLU A 309 14.57 -30.63 -17.47
C GLU A 309 14.69 -30.89 -18.99
N PRO A 310 15.57 -30.21 -19.75
CA PRO A 310 15.71 -30.48 -21.19
C PRO A 310 16.23 -31.88 -21.54
N PHE A 311 16.78 -32.62 -20.57
CA PHE A 311 17.26 -34.00 -20.79
C PHE A 311 16.18 -35.05 -20.52
N VAL A 312 15.00 -34.65 -20.04
CA VAL A 312 13.87 -35.56 -19.88
C VAL A 312 13.39 -35.99 -21.27
N PHE A 313 13.28 -37.30 -21.49
CA PHE A 313 12.98 -37.94 -22.78
C PHE A 313 14.10 -37.91 -23.84
N GLU A 314 15.30 -37.43 -23.51
CA GLU A 314 16.47 -37.69 -24.34
C GLU A 314 16.92 -39.16 -24.24
N PRO A 315 17.62 -39.71 -25.25
CA PRO A 315 18.20 -41.05 -25.16
C PRO A 315 19.07 -41.20 -23.91
N ASN A 316 18.81 -42.25 -23.11
CA ASN A 316 19.57 -42.56 -21.89
C ASN A 316 20.91 -43.24 -22.22
N ASP A 317 21.80 -42.49 -22.86
CA ASP A 317 23.12 -42.95 -23.33
C ASP A 317 24.28 -42.16 -22.72
N ALA A 318 25.50 -42.61 -23.01
CA ALA A 318 26.72 -41.99 -22.50
C ALA A 318 26.86 -40.51 -22.91
N ASN A 319 26.35 -40.10 -24.07
CA ASN A 319 26.44 -38.72 -24.53
C ASN A 319 25.56 -37.81 -23.66
N THR A 320 24.33 -38.23 -23.36
CA THR A 320 23.42 -37.54 -22.45
C THR A 320 24.03 -37.43 -21.05
N TRP A 321 24.62 -38.51 -20.54
CA TRP A 321 25.26 -38.51 -19.22
C TRP A 321 26.42 -37.50 -19.13
N VAL A 322 27.29 -37.45 -20.14
CA VAL A 322 28.40 -36.48 -20.17
C VAL A 322 27.88 -35.04 -20.22
N LYS A 323 26.81 -34.77 -20.98
CA LYS A 323 26.20 -33.43 -21.04
C LYS A 323 25.62 -33.00 -19.68
N VAL A 324 24.86 -33.88 -19.03
CA VAL A 324 24.27 -33.62 -17.70
C VAL A 324 25.38 -33.40 -16.67
N ARG A 325 26.40 -34.26 -16.64
CA ARG A 325 27.55 -34.10 -15.74
C ARG A 325 28.24 -32.76 -15.95
N GLY A 326 28.60 -32.45 -17.19
CA GLY A 326 29.31 -31.22 -17.53
C GLY A 326 28.51 -29.97 -17.17
N LEU A 327 27.18 -30.00 -17.34
CA LEU A 327 26.31 -28.89 -16.93
C LEU A 327 26.38 -28.66 -15.41
N ILE A 328 26.27 -29.71 -14.61
CA ILE A 328 26.26 -29.63 -13.14
C ILE A 328 27.65 -29.22 -12.64
N GLU A 329 28.72 -29.84 -13.17
CA GLU A 329 30.10 -29.50 -12.81
C GLU A 329 30.40 -28.03 -13.09
N ASN A 330 30.04 -27.52 -14.28
CA ASN A 330 30.26 -26.12 -14.64
C ASN A 330 29.53 -25.17 -13.67
N PHE A 331 28.30 -25.47 -13.29
CA PHE A 331 27.56 -24.69 -12.30
C PHE A 331 28.27 -24.68 -10.93
N LEU A 332 28.68 -25.85 -10.43
CA LEU A 332 29.36 -25.97 -9.13
C LEU A 332 30.75 -25.33 -9.13
N VAL A 333 31.48 -25.33 -10.26
CA VAL A 333 32.72 -24.55 -10.42
C VAL A 333 32.47 -23.06 -10.24
N ILE A 334 31.38 -22.53 -10.80
CA ILE A 334 31.02 -21.11 -10.63
C ILE A 334 30.75 -20.82 -9.15
N GLN A 335 29.98 -21.67 -8.47
CA GLN A 335 29.68 -21.50 -7.04
C GLN A 335 30.96 -21.59 -6.18
N TRP A 336 31.87 -22.52 -6.48
CA TRP A 336 33.16 -22.64 -5.81
C TRP A 336 34.03 -21.39 -5.99
N ARG A 337 34.14 -20.86 -7.22
CA ARG A 337 34.88 -19.62 -7.50
C ARG A 337 34.31 -18.41 -6.75
N GLN A 338 33.02 -18.40 -6.47
CA GLN A 338 32.35 -17.36 -5.69
C GLN A 338 32.50 -17.56 -4.16
N GLY A 339 33.15 -18.64 -3.73
CA GLY A 339 33.41 -18.94 -2.32
C GLY A 339 32.25 -19.63 -1.60
N ALA A 340 31.30 -20.22 -2.33
CA ALA A 340 30.17 -20.94 -1.74
C ALA A 340 30.54 -22.32 -1.20
N LEU A 341 31.56 -22.93 -1.81
CA LEU A 341 32.06 -24.27 -1.49
C LEU A 341 33.47 -24.19 -0.89
N ALA A 342 33.72 -25.00 0.13
CA ALA A 342 35.01 -25.11 0.81
C ALA A 342 35.90 -26.12 0.08
N GLY A 343 37.15 -25.75 -0.18
CA GLY A 343 38.16 -26.62 -0.80
C GLY A 343 39.18 -25.81 -1.60
N SER A 344 40.45 -26.20 -1.55
CA SER A 344 41.53 -25.53 -2.28
C SER A 344 41.46 -25.73 -3.81
N LYS A 345 40.84 -26.82 -4.25
CA LYS A 345 40.60 -27.16 -5.65
C LYS A 345 39.17 -27.70 -5.82
N PRO A 346 38.58 -27.64 -7.03
CA PRO A 346 37.20 -28.08 -7.26
C PRO A 346 36.93 -29.52 -6.78
N GLN A 347 37.90 -30.43 -6.94
CA GLN A 347 37.76 -31.84 -6.57
C GLN A 347 37.69 -32.08 -5.05
N ASP A 348 38.18 -31.13 -4.24
CA ASP A 348 38.02 -31.18 -2.78
C ASP A 348 36.65 -30.62 -2.36
N ALA A 349 36.05 -29.79 -3.22
CA ALA A 349 34.86 -29.02 -2.91
C ALA A 349 33.55 -29.71 -3.33
N PHE A 350 33.57 -30.45 -4.45
CA PHE A 350 32.41 -31.20 -4.92
C PHE A 350 32.80 -32.38 -5.82
N PHE A 351 31.87 -33.30 -6.03
CA PHE A 351 31.94 -34.33 -7.05
C PHE A 351 30.59 -34.53 -7.74
N VAL A 352 30.62 -34.94 -9.00
CA VAL A 352 29.44 -35.34 -9.78
C VAL A 352 29.74 -36.68 -10.44
N LYS A 353 28.94 -37.70 -10.12
CA LYS A 353 29.07 -39.04 -10.71
C LYS A 353 27.82 -39.36 -11.51
N VAL A 354 28.01 -39.93 -12.69
CA VAL A 354 26.95 -40.44 -13.55
C VAL A 354 27.53 -41.45 -14.53
N GLY A 355 26.94 -42.64 -14.57
CA GLY A 355 27.26 -43.65 -15.58
C GLY A 355 26.93 -45.08 -15.16
N LEU A 356 26.93 -45.97 -16.16
CA LEU A 356 26.77 -47.41 -15.96
C LEU A 356 27.95 -47.98 -15.16
N GLY A 357 27.64 -48.71 -14.08
CA GLY A 357 28.64 -49.24 -13.15
C GLY A 357 29.22 -48.20 -12.18
N GLN A 358 28.77 -46.94 -12.26
CA GLN A 358 29.15 -45.89 -11.30
C GLN A 358 27.96 -45.50 -10.42
N THR A 359 26.86 -45.05 -11.02
CA THR A 359 25.62 -44.66 -10.32
C THR A 359 24.39 -45.44 -10.78
N MET A 360 24.49 -46.13 -11.93
CA MET A 360 23.39 -46.87 -12.54
C MET A 360 23.81 -48.30 -12.86
N THR A 361 22.84 -49.22 -12.77
CA THR A 361 22.94 -50.59 -13.27
C THR A 361 22.34 -50.71 -14.67
N ALA A 362 22.53 -51.85 -15.33
CA ALA A 362 21.87 -52.11 -16.63
C ALA A 362 20.33 -52.09 -16.48
N GLN A 363 19.81 -52.55 -15.34
CA GLN A 363 18.39 -52.52 -15.03
C GLN A 363 17.86 -51.09 -14.91
N ASP A 364 18.61 -50.18 -14.26
CA ASP A 364 18.22 -48.77 -14.16
C ASP A 364 18.06 -48.13 -15.54
N ILE A 365 18.94 -48.46 -16.49
CA ILE A 365 18.87 -47.95 -17.87
C ILE A 365 17.65 -48.51 -18.60
N LEU A 366 17.38 -49.83 -18.48
CA LEU A 366 16.19 -50.46 -19.08
C LEU A 366 14.88 -49.90 -18.53
N GLU A 367 14.87 -49.51 -17.26
CA GLU A 367 13.74 -48.84 -16.61
C GLU A 367 13.67 -47.33 -16.89
N GLY A 368 14.59 -46.79 -17.70
CA GLY A 368 14.60 -45.37 -18.07
C GLY A 368 15.06 -44.42 -16.96
N ARG A 369 15.76 -44.93 -15.94
CA ARG A 369 16.29 -44.12 -14.83
C ARG A 369 17.67 -43.56 -15.19
N LEU A 370 17.85 -42.26 -14.97
CA LEU A 370 19.14 -41.58 -15.01
C LEU A 370 19.48 -41.08 -13.61
N ILE A 371 20.47 -41.70 -12.96
CA ILE A 371 20.84 -41.42 -11.56
C ILE A 371 22.16 -40.62 -11.54
N VAL A 372 22.11 -39.42 -10.98
CA VAL A 372 23.28 -38.55 -10.77
C VAL A 372 23.54 -38.42 -9.27
N GLU A 373 24.77 -38.73 -8.84
CA GLU A 373 25.20 -38.55 -7.44
C GLU A 373 26.05 -37.26 -7.35
N ILE A 374 25.61 -36.33 -6.51
CA ILE A 374 26.25 -35.02 -6.34
C ILE A 374 26.64 -34.85 -4.87
N GLY A 375 27.91 -34.62 -4.59
CA GLY A 375 28.39 -34.26 -3.26
C GLY A 375 29.00 -32.86 -3.26
N MET A 376 28.77 -32.08 -2.21
CA MET A 376 29.28 -30.71 -2.10
C MET A 376 29.66 -30.34 -0.66
N ALA A 377 30.77 -29.62 -0.49
CA ALA A 377 31.27 -29.14 0.79
C ALA A 377 30.89 -27.66 0.99
N ALA A 378 29.69 -27.38 1.50
CA ALA A 378 29.24 -26.00 1.74
C ALA A 378 30.02 -25.30 2.87
N VAL A 379 30.27 -24.00 2.71
CA VAL A 379 30.96 -23.20 3.75
C VAL A 379 30.08 -23.04 4.99
N ARG A 380 30.68 -23.23 6.17
CA ARG A 380 30.04 -23.06 7.48
C ARG A 380 30.41 -21.69 8.09
N PRO A 381 29.46 -20.99 8.75
CA PRO A 381 29.77 -19.72 9.41
C PRO A 381 30.62 -19.93 10.68
N ALA A 382 31.52 -18.99 10.96
CA ALA A 382 32.20 -18.92 12.26
C ALA A 382 31.25 -18.34 13.31
N GLU A 383 30.74 -19.21 14.19
CA GLU A 383 29.76 -18.82 15.22
C GLU A 383 30.42 -18.29 16.51
N PHE A 384 31.59 -18.84 16.87
CA PHE A 384 32.33 -18.47 18.08
C PHE A 384 33.74 -18.04 17.72
N ILE A 385 34.20 -16.94 18.32
CA ILE A 385 35.60 -16.49 18.26
C ILE A 385 36.14 -16.59 19.68
N ILE A 386 37.12 -17.48 19.90
CA ILE A 386 37.76 -17.68 21.21
C ILE A 386 39.11 -16.97 21.17
N LEU A 387 39.23 -15.86 21.89
CA LEU A 387 40.49 -15.14 22.08
C LEU A 387 41.21 -15.69 23.31
N ARG A 388 42.41 -16.21 23.13
CA ARG A 388 43.27 -16.71 24.22
C ARG A 388 44.39 -15.71 24.44
N PHE A 389 44.38 -15.07 25.60
CA PHE A 389 45.44 -14.15 26.01
C PHE A 389 46.41 -14.89 26.94
N SER A 390 47.69 -14.79 26.65
CA SER A 390 48.76 -15.22 27.55
C SER A 390 49.68 -14.04 27.83
N HIS A 391 50.14 -13.93 29.08
CA HIS A 391 51.15 -12.95 29.43
C HIS A 391 52.51 -13.50 29.00
N LYS A 392 53.11 -12.91 27.96
CA LYS A 392 54.48 -13.21 27.55
C LYS A 392 55.44 -12.36 28.39
N MET A 393 56.32 -13.00 29.16
CA MET A 393 57.37 -12.28 29.89
C MET A 393 58.35 -11.66 28.89
N GLN A 394 58.90 -10.50 29.23
CA GLN A 394 59.90 -9.81 28.43
C GLN A 394 61.16 -10.68 28.32
N GLU A 395 61.54 -11.05 27.09
CA GLU A 395 62.70 -11.93 26.81
C GLU A 395 64.01 -11.15 26.65
N SER A 396 63.95 -9.81 26.64
CA SER A 396 65.09 -8.88 26.65
C SER A 396 64.65 -7.47 26.97
#